data_AF-A0A372F4R7-F1
#
_entry.id   AF-A0A372F4R7-F1
#
_cell.length_a   1.000
_cell.length_b   1.000
_cell.length_c   1.000
_cell.angle_alpha   90.00
_cell.angle_beta   90.00
_cell.angle_gamma   90.00
#
_symmetry.space_group_name_H-M   'P 1'
#
loop_
_entity.id
_entity.type
_entity.pdbx_description
1 polymer ?
#
loop_
_entity_poly.entity_id
_entity_poly.type
_entity_poly.pdbx_seq_one_letter_code
_entity_poly.pdbx_strand_id
1 'polypeptide(L)'
;MEEKIMLLVNSLGEREEYPSRRYHNIIICNEEILSKYFKANIPIELRIFSETFGAFSFKNGISAKGIKDNRIADKNGCVPVNYFVAISGNINTMMHLYMDYKDQLSRKFLPFCEGTSGDLIGVSLKKKDFGKIYYWFHESEEGKEYILIANNFYELLQNLFIEEEVGEEEEEKNKEIDENSLKGLSPQYIELLRKSGIIK
;
A
#
# COMPACT_ATOMS: atom_id res chain seq x y z
N MET A 1 2.07 -10.69 22.78
CA MET A 1 2.39 -10.09 21.45
C MET A 1 1.13 -9.49 20.86
N GLU A 2 0.07 -10.28 20.72
CA GLU A 2 -1.26 -9.86 20.28
C GLU A 2 -1.78 -8.58 20.97
N GLU A 3 -1.81 -8.53 22.31
CA GLU A 3 -2.23 -7.32 23.04
C GLU A 3 -1.45 -6.06 22.64
N LYS A 4 -0.13 -6.17 22.41
CA LYS A 4 0.69 -5.03 21.98
C LYS A 4 0.35 -4.58 20.58
N ILE A 5 0.09 -5.52 19.68
CA ILE A 5 -0.36 -5.25 18.32
C ILE A 5 -1.73 -4.55 18.38
N MET A 6 -2.65 -5.05 19.20
CA MET A 6 -3.98 -4.44 19.40
C MET A 6 -3.90 -3.01 19.91
N LEU A 7 -3.06 -2.75 20.92
CA LEU A 7 -2.90 -1.40 21.45
C LEU A 7 -2.38 -0.43 20.39
N LEU A 8 -1.38 -0.82 19.59
CA LEU A 8 -0.85 0.01 18.51
C LEU A 8 -1.92 0.29 17.45
N VAL A 9 -2.56 -0.74 16.92
CA VAL A 9 -3.57 -0.60 15.86
C VAL A 9 -4.77 0.22 16.32
N ASN A 10 -5.28 -0.02 17.53
CA ASN A 10 -6.44 0.71 18.04
C ASN A 10 -6.12 2.18 18.37
N SER A 11 -4.84 2.52 18.59
CA SER A 11 -4.42 3.92 18.80
C SER A 11 -4.44 4.78 17.54
N LEU A 12 -4.50 4.16 16.35
CA LEU A 12 -4.51 4.83 15.05
C LEU A 12 -5.91 5.24 14.58
N GLY A 13 -6.94 4.96 15.38
CA GLY A 13 -8.30 5.43 15.16
C GLY A 13 -9.27 4.35 14.67
N GLU A 14 -10.42 4.81 14.18
CA GLU A 14 -11.48 3.94 13.68
C GLU A 14 -11.09 3.27 12.36
N ARG A 15 -11.56 2.03 12.20
CA ARG A 15 -11.38 1.24 10.98
C ARG A 15 -12.66 1.20 10.17
N GLU A 16 -12.52 1.01 8.88
CA GLU A 16 -13.61 0.75 7.95
C GLU A 16 -13.33 -0.50 7.12
N GLU A 17 -14.39 -1.08 6.57
CA GLU A 17 -14.27 -2.29 5.75
C GLU A 17 -13.50 -1.99 4.46
N TYR A 18 -12.61 -2.91 4.10
CA TYR A 18 -11.93 -2.85 2.82
C TYR A 18 -12.97 -2.92 1.69
N PRO A 19 -13.06 -1.91 0.79
CA PRO A 19 -14.07 -1.89 -0.25
C PRO A 19 -13.91 -3.11 -1.15
N SER A 20 -15.00 -3.86 -1.33
CA SER A 20 -14.95 -5.13 -2.07
C SER A 20 -14.46 -4.90 -3.50
N ARG A 21 -13.21 -5.26 -3.79
CA ARG A 21 -12.71 -5.31 -5.17
C ARG A 21 -13.32 -6.53 -5.84
N ARG A 22 -13.89 -6.33 -7.04
CA ARG A 22 -14.30 -7.46 -7.88
C ARG A 22 -13.05 -8.07 -8.50
N TYR A 23 -12.46 -9.04 -7.81
CA TYR A 23 -11.47 -9.91 -8.43
C TYR A 23 -12.19 -10.79 -9.47
N HIS A 24 -11.59 -10.92 -10.66
CA HIS A 24 -12.15 -11.75 -11.73
C HIS A 24 -12.22 -13.23 -11.35
N ASN A 25 -11.42 -13.66 -10.37
CA ASN A 25 -11.37 -15.02 -9.85
C ASN A 25 -11.50 -15.01 -8.33
N ILE A 26 -12.34 -15.89 -7.78
CA ILE A 26 -12.40 -16.15 -6.34
C ILE A 26 -11.19 -17.01 -5.97
N ILE A 27 -10.26 -16.45 -5.20
CA ILE A 27 -9.14 -17.21 -4.63
C ILE A 27 -9.47 -17.48 -3.17
N ILE A 28 -9.73 -18.74 -2.82
CA ILE A 28 -9.79 -19.15 -1.42
C ILE A 28 -8.35 -19.26 -0.92
N CYS A 29 -7.97 -18.35 -0.03
CA CYS A 29 -6.64 -18.25 0.50
C CYS A 29 -6.65 -18.55 2.00
N ASN A 30 -5.59 -19.21 2.47
CA ASN A 30 -5.27 -19.36 3.89
C ASN A 30 -3.75 -19.43 4.07
N GLU A 31 -3.30 -19.46 5.32
CA GLU A 31 -1.87 -19.51 5.64
C GLU A 31 -1.14 -20.69 5.00
N GLU A 32 -1.75 -21.87 4.96
CA GLU A 32 -1.14 -23.08 4.39
C GLU A 32 -0.90 -22.93 2.89
N ILE A 33 -1.89 -22.38 2.17
CA ILE A 33 -1.81 -22.11 0.73
C ILE A 33 -0.70 -21.07 0.46
N LEU A 34 -0.68 -19.97 1.21
CA LEU A 34 0.36 -18.95 1.08
C LEU A 34 1.75 -19.54 1.34
N SER A 35 1.91 -20.26 2.45
CA SER A 35 3.20 -20.84 2.83
C SER A 35 3.71 -21.85 1.79
N LYS A 36 2.80 -22.68 1.22
CA LYS A 36 3.12 -23.60 0.13
C LYS A 36 3.50 -22.86 -1.16
N TYR A 37 2.73 -21.86 -1.55
CA TYR A 37 2.98 -21.08 -2.76
C TYR A 37 4.34 -20.38 -2.71
N PHE A 38 4.58 -19.65 -1.61
CA PHE A 38 5.83 -18.92 -1.41
C PHE A 38 6.98 -19.82 -0.99
N LYS A 39 6.75 -21.09 -0.62
CA LYS A 39 7.76 -22.02 -0.05
C LYS A 39 8.54 -21.36 1.10
N ALA A 40 7.81 -20.74 2.01
CA ALA A 40 8.35 -19.99 3.15
C ALA A 40 7.30 -19.87 4.25
N ASN A 41 7.75 -19.70 5.49
CA ASN A 41 6.85 -19.38 6.60
C ASN A 41 6.42 -17.90 6.52
N ILE A 42 5.26 -17.58 7.10
CA ILE A 42 4.82 -16.19 7.28
C ILE A 42 5.30 -15.69 8.66
N PRO A 43 5.83 -14.46 8.78
CA PRO A 43 6.19 -13.87 10.07
C PRO A 43 5.04 -13.92 11.08
N ILE A 44 5.36 -14.27 12.33
CA ILE A 44 4.36 -14.55 13.36
C ILE A 44 3.52 -13.31 13.69
N GLU A 45 4.12 -12.13 13.69
CA GLU A 45 3.43 -10.88 13.99
C GLU A 45 2.41 -10.53 12.90
N LEU A 46 2.75 -10.79 11.64
CA LEU A 46 1.84 -10.58 10.51
C LEU A 46 0.66 -11.58 10.55
N ARG A 47 0.92 -12.83 10.99
CA ARG A 47 -0.14 -13.82 11.21
C ARG A 47 -1.12 -13.37 12.27
N ILE A 48 -0.62 -13.03 13.46
CA ILE A 48 -1.43 -12.53 14.57
C ILE A 48 -2.26 -11.31 14.12
N PHE A 49 -1.61 -10.32 13.50
CA PHE A 49 -2.30 -9.12 13.00
C PHE A 49 -3.43 -9.47 12.03
N SER A 50 -3.17 -10.34 11.05
CA SER A 50 -4.19 -10.71 10.07
C SER A 50 -5.34 -11.52 10.69
N GLU A 51 -5.07 -12.40 11.66
CA GLU A 51 -6.09 -13.17 12.36
C GLU A 51 -6.97 -12.27 13.23
N THR A 52 -6.37 -11.25 13.86
CA THR A 52 -7.09 -10.31 14.73
C THR A 52 -7.94 -9.31 13.96
N PHE A 53 -7.46 -8.76 12.83
CA PHE A 53 -8.11 -7.62 12.17
C PHE A 53 -8.70 -7.90 10.79
N GLY A 54 -8.27 -8.96 10.10
CA GLY A 54 -8.66 -9.18 8.70
C GLY A 54 -8.21 -8.03 7.78
N ALA A 55 -9.01 -7.76 6.75
CA ALA A 55 -8.76 -6.69 5.78
C ALA A 55 -9.54 -5.42 6.16
N PHE A 56 -8.87 -4.27 6.16
CA PHE A 56 -9.46 -2.98 6.57
C PHE A 56 -8.62 -1.79 6.09
N SER A 57 -9.20 -0.59 6.13
CA SER A 57 -8.49 0.71 6.15
C SER A 57 -8.80 1.46 7.43
N PHE A 58 -7.97 2.45 7.75
CA PHE A 58 -8.30 3.45 8.75
C PHE A 58 -9.15 4.56 8.12
N LYS A 59 -10.05 5.15 8.90
CA LYS A 59 -10.80 6.35 8.47
C LYS A 59 -9.91 7.59 8.39
N ASN A 60 -8.82 7.61 9.14
CA ASN A 60 -7.82 8.67 9.11
C ASN A 60 -6.74 8.32 8.07
N GLY A 61 -6.09 9.33 7.51
CA GLY A 61 -4.84 9.14 6.77
C GLY A 61 -3.75 8.59 7.69
N ILE A 62 -3.10 7.49 7.29
CA ILE A 62 -2.02 6.87 8.06
C ILE A 62 -0.74 6.87 7.22
N SER A 63 0.36 7.24 7.87
CA SER A 63 1.70 7.17 7.31
C SER A 63 2.62 6.33 8.18
N ALA A 64 3.67 5.78 7.56
CA ALA A 64 4.75 5.08 8.25
C ALA A 64 6.06 5.87 8.09
N LYS A 65 6.75 6.13 9.20
CA LYS A 65 8.10 6.68 9.13
C LYS A 65 9.12 5.58 8.82
N GLY A 66 9.88 5.75 7.75
CA GLY A 66 10.93 4.79 7.36
C GLY A 66 12.12 4.80 8.34
N ILE A 67 12.76 3.64 8.54
CA ILE A 67 13.97 3.51 9.38
C ILE A 67 15.25 4.10 8.74
N LYS A 68 15.18 4.51 7.47
CA LYS A 68 16.27 5.14 6.73
C LYS A 68 15.68 6.20 5.80
N ASP A 69 16.50 7.19 5.45
CA ASP A 69 16.21 8.10 4.35
C ASP A 69 15.86 7.29 3.11
N ASN A 70 14.71 7.62 2.54
CA ASN A 70 14.20 6.90 1.41
C ASN A 70 13.70 7.87 0.35
N ARG A 71 14.03 7.57 -0.90
CA ARG A 71 13.87 8.48 -2.04
C ARG A 71 12.42 8.72 -2.47
N ILE A 72 11.48 7.96 -1.93
CA ILE A 72 10.05 8.02 -2.28
C ILE A 72 9.22 8.62 -1.15
N ALA A 73 9.80 8.78 0.03
CA ALA A 73 9.11 9.39 1.15
C ALA A 73 8.86 10.86 0.88
N ASP A 74 7.87 11.38 1.58
CA ASP A 74 7.71 12.81 1.72
C ASP A 74 8.97 13.48 2.32
N LYS A 75 8.92 14.80 2.41
CA LYS A 75 9.99 15.60 3.03
C LYS A 75 10.32 15.21 4.48
N ASN A 76 9.48 14.40 5.13
CA ASN A 76 9.63 13.95 6.51
C ASN A 76 10.09 12.48 6.64
N GLY A 77 10.34 11.80 5.52
CA GLY A 77 10.74 10.39 5.53
C GLY A 77 9.58 9.41 5.68
N CYS A 78 8.34 9.85 5.42
CA CYS A 78 7.12 9.10 5.61
C CYS A 78 6.58 8.53 4.29
N VAL A 79 6.00 7.33 4.36
CA VAL A 79 5.32 6.67 3.23
C VAL A 79 3.87 6.38 3.59
N PRO A 80 2.93 6.47 2.63
CA PRO A 80 1.51 6.29 2.91
C PRO A 80 1.16 4.82 3.19
N VAL A 81 0.17 4.61 4.05
CA VAL A 81 -0.36 3.31 4.47
C VAL A 81 -1.88 3.35 4.36
N ASN A 82 -2.45 2.70 3.36
CA ASN A 82 -3.88 2.83 3.08
C ASN A 82 -4.66 1.58 3.50
N TYR A 83 -4.51 0.48 2.77
CA TYR A 83 -5.39 -0.66 2.94
C TYR A 83 -4.62 -1.92 3.35
N PHE A 84 -4.99 -2.53 4.46
CA PHE A 84 -4.45 -3.83 4.88
C PHE A 84 -5.29 -4.97 4.29
N VAL A 85 -4.63 -6.03 3.84
CA VAL A 85 -5.27 -7.25 3.33
C VAL A 85 -4.99 -8.46 4.22
N ALA A 86 -5.92 -9.41 4.25
CA ALA A 86 -5.82 -10.57 5.13
C ALA A 86 -5.00 -11.72 4.52
N ILE A 87 -4.43 -12.59 5.37
CA ILE A 87 -3.84 -13.87 4.96
C ILE A 87 -4.92 -14.81 4.43
N SER A 88 -6.04 -14.88 5.13
CA SER A 88 -7.10 -15.85 4.90
C SER A 88 -8.39 -15.17 4.45
N GLY A 89 -9.13 -15.81 3.54
CA GLY A 89 -10.38 -15.28 3.01
C GLY A 89 -10.59 -15.63 1.54
N ASN A 90 -11.67 -15.11 0.97
CA ASN A 90 -12.03 -15.27 -0.44
C ASN A 90 -12.02 -13.95 -1.23
N ILE A 91 -11.81 -12.82 -0.55
CA ILE A 91 -11.63 -11.47 -1.09
C ILE A 91 -10.57 -10.73 -0.26
N ASN A 92 -9.94 -9.73 -0.85
CA ASN A 92 -9.01 -8.80 -0.16
C ASN A 92 -7.93 -9.55 0.64
N THR A 93 -7.29 -10.53 0.00
CA THR A 93 -6.21 -11.31 0.63
C THR A 93 -4.84 -10.93 0.06
N MET A 94 -3.78 -11.21 0.82
CA MET A 94 -2.40 -11.03 0.38
C MET A 94 -2.09 -11.77 -0.94
N MET A 95 -2.76 -12.90 -1.18
CA MET A 95 -2.63 -13.64 -2.45
C MET A 95 -3.26 -12.87 -3.60
N HIS A 96 -4.43 -12.26 -3.42
CA HIS A 96 -5.05 -11.44 -4.46
C HIS A 96 -4.13 -10.25 -4.80
N LEU A 97 -3.66 -9.55 -3.76
CA LEU A 97 -2.76 -8.41 -3.94
C LEU A 97 -1.44 -8.81 -4.63
N TYR A 98 -0.87 -9.96 -4.28
CA TYR A 98 0.30 -10.48 -4.98
C TYR A 98 0.01 -10.81 -6.45
N MET A 99 -1.14 -11.42 -6.75
CA MET A 99 -1.47 -11.88 -8.10
C MET A 99 -1.65 -10.73 -9.08
N ASP A 100 -2.16 -9.58 -8.62
CA ASP A 100 -2.33 -8.38 -9.44
C ASP A 100 -0.99 -7.81 -9.95
N TYR A 101 0.09 -8.04 -9.20
CA TYR A 101 1.44 -7.52 -9.50
C TYR A 101 2.49 -8.62 -9.69
N LYS A 102 2.08 -9.89 -9.81
CA LYS A 102 2.98 -11.06 -9.73
C LYS A 102 4.16 -11.04 -10.70
N ASP A 103 3.98 -10.38 -11.86
CA ASP A 103 4.97 -10.32 -12.94
C ASP A 103 6.02 -9.23 -12.69
N GLN A 104 5.74 -8.30 -11.77
CA GLN A 104 6.63 -7.21 -11.33
C GLN A 104 7.23 -7.49 -9.94
N LEU A 105 6.55 -8.31 -9.13
CA LEU A 105 6.99 -8.63 -7.77
C LEU A 105 8.01 -9.76 -7.72
N SER A 106 8.91 -9.66 -6.75
CA SER A 106 9.80 -10.75 -6.38
C SER A 106 8.96 -11.91 -5.84
N ARG A 107 9.25 -13.14 -6.29
CA ARG A 107 8.59 -14.39 -5.80
C ARG A 107 8.68 -14.64 -4.29
N LYS A 108 9.45 -13.83 -3.57
CA LYS A 108 9.65 -13.92 -2.11
C LYS A 108 9.28 -12.60 -1.42
N PHE A 109 8.43 -11.79 -2.04
CA PHE A 109 7.83 -10.61 -1.46
C PHE A 109 6.34 -10.87 -1.29
N LEU A 110 5.85 -10.78 -0.06
CA LEU A 110 4.45 -10.98 0.28
C LEU A 110 3.84 -9.62 0.63
N PRO A 111 3.07 -9.00 -0.28
CA PRO A 111 2.40 -7.74 0.01
C PRO A 111 1.24 -7.99 1.00
N PHE A 112 1.11 -7.09 1.97
CA PHE A 112 0.04 -7.14 2.96
C PHE A 112 -0.70 -5.83 3.11
N CYS A 113 -0.23 -4.77 2.44
CA CYS A 113 -0.87 -3.47 2.49
C CYS A 113 -0.65 -2.70 1.19
N GLU A 114 -1.61 -1.89 0.81
CA GLU A 114 -1.50 -0.90 -0.26
C GLU A 114 -0.93 0.41 0.31
N GLY A 115 0.07 0.96 -0.37
CA GLY A 115 0.56 2.31 -0.14
C GLY A 115 -0.30 3.31 -0.92
N THR A 116 0.31 4.19 -1.71
CA THR A 116 -0.45 5.02 -2.67
C THR A 116 -0.89 4.21 -3.89
N SER A 117 -1.64 4.81 -4.82
CA SER A 117 -2.14 4.15 -6.03
C SER A 117 -1.03 3.39 -6.76
N GLY A 118 -1.10 2.06 -6.74
CA GLY A 118 -0.13 1.16 -7.39
C GLY A 118 1.00 0.65 -6.49
N ASP A 119 1.28 1.33 -5.37
CA ASP A 119 2.37 0.97 -4.46
C ASP A 119 1.94 -0.02 -3.40
N LEU A 120 2.90 -0.84 -2.95
CA LEU A 120 2.63 -1.92 -2.01
C LEU A 120 3.60 -1.89 -0.83
N ILE A 121 3.10 -2.28 0.33
CA ILE A 121 3.92 -2.61 1.49
C ILE A 121 3.86 -4.12 1.70
N GLY A 122 5.03 -4.72 1.85
CA GLY A 122 5.13 -6.16 1.97
C GLY A 122 6.34 -6.61 2.77
N VAL A 123 6.32 -7.90 3.09
CA VAL A 123 7.37 -8.55 3.87
C VAL A 123 8.25 -9.43 2.99
N SER A 124 9.55 -9.38 3.22
CA SER A 124 10.47 -10.33 2.58
C SER A 124 10.37 -11.71 3.22
N LEU A 125 10.23 -12.71 2.37
CA LEU A 125 10.29 -14.13 2.69
C LEU A 125 11.61 -14.77 2.23
N LYS A 126 12.60 -13.98 1.79
CA LYS A 126 13.93 -14.50 1.43
C LYS A 126 14.71 -14.78 2.71
N LYS A 127 15.50 -15.86 2.71
CA LYS A 127 16.27 -16.29 3.90
C LYS A 127 17.18 -15.19 4.49
N LYS A 128 17.76 -14.33 3.63
CA LYS A 128 18.76 -13.32 4.04
C LYS A 128 18.16 -12.10 4.77
N ASP A 129 16.89 -11.81 4.53
CA ASP A 129 16.20 -10.61 5.01
C ASP A 129 14.76 -10.96 5.44
N PHE A 130 14.55 -12.20 5.87
CA PHE A 130 13.26 -12.72 6.29
C PHE A 130 12.63 -11.82 7.35
N GLY A 131 11.36 -11.46 7.15
CA GLY A 131 10.60 -10.63 8.08
C GLY A 131 10.79 -9.12 7.91
N LYS A 132 11.78 -8.67 7.13
CA LYS A 132 11.97 -7.23 6.86
C LYS A 132 10.85 -6.68 5.99
N ILE A 133 10.45 -5.44 6.28
CA ILE A 133 9.33 -4.76 5.62
C ILE A 133 9.87 -3.78 4.58
N TYR A 134 9.35 -3.93 3.37
CA TYR A 134 9.70 -3.08 2.24
C TYR A 134 8.45 -2.37 1.71
N TYR A 135 8.63 -1.11 1.37
CA TYR A 135 7.78 -0.41 0.43
C TYR A 135 8.24 -0.77 -0.98
N TRP A 136 7.32 -1.17 -1.85
CA TRP A 136 7.54 -1.42 -3.26
C TRP A 136 6.90 -0.27 -4.06
N PHE A 137 7.76 0.49 -4.74
CA PHE A 137 7.37 1.61 -5.58
C PHE A 137 7.21 1.17 -7.03
N HIS A 138 5.98 1.21 -7.55
CA HIS A 138 5.63 0.61 -8.84
C HIS A 138 6.20 1.36 -10.05
N GLU A 139 6.44 2.68 -9.93
CA GLU A 139 7.05 3.50 -10.99
C GLU A 139 8.58 3.55 -10.90
N SER A 140 9.18 2.71 -10.05
CA SER A 140 10.63 2.67 -9.91
C SER A 140 11.32 2.14 -11.17
N GLU A 141 12.52 2.66 -11.43
CA GLU A 141 13.51 1.97 -12.27
C GLU A 141 13.80 0.54 -11.75
N GLU A 142 14.11 -0.36 -12.68
CA GLU A 142 14.44 -1.75 -12.38
C GLU A 142 15.59 -1.86 -11.36
N GLY A 143 15.39 -2.69 -10.34
CA GLY A 143 16.35 -2.95 -9.27
C GLY A 143 16.35 -1.95 -8.12
N LYS A 144 15.50 -0.91 -8.15
CA LYS A 144 15.37 0.10 -7.08
C LYS A 144 13.99 0.12 -6.42
N GLU A 145 13.12 -0.82 -6.77
CA GLU A 145 11.69 -0.82 -6.44
C GLU A 145 11.46 -1.05 -4.95
N TYR A 146 12.33 -1.82 -4.29
CA TYR A 146 12.18 -2.23 -2.90
C TYR A 146 12.96 -1.35 -1.94
N ILE A 147 12.25 -0.69 -1.04
CA ILE A 147 12.79 0.29 -0.11
C ILE A 147 12.49 -0.19 1.31
N LEU A 148 13.55 -0.43 2.10
CA LEU A 148 13.42 -0.95 3.45
C LEU A 148 12.83 0.13 4.38
N ILE A 149 11.65 -0.13 4.96
CA ILE A 149 10.97 0.82 5.85
C ILE A 149 10.91 0.36 7.31
N ALA A 150 11.04 -0.95 7.59
CA ALA A 150 11.18 -1.48 8.94
C ALA A 150 11.92 -2.83 8.95
N ASN A 151 12.58 -3.19 10.06
CA ASN A 151 13.30 -4.46 10.20
C ASN A 151 12.38 -5.64 10.50
N ASN A 152 11.17 -5.38 10.99
CA ASN A 152 10.13 -6.38 11.21
C ASN A 152 8.75 -5.72 11.22
N PHE A 153 7.69 -6.54 11.20
CA PHE A 153 6.31 -6.06 11.17
C PHE A 153 5.91 -5.29 12.44
N TYR A 154 6.43 -5.67 13.61
CA TYR A 154 6.12 -4.96 14.84
C TYR A 154 6.72 -3.55 14.85
N GLU A 155 7.95 -3.37 14.38
CA GLU A 155 8.58 -2.06 14.22
C GLU A 155 7.82 -1.18 13.21
N LEU A 156 7.29 -1.77 12.13
CA LEU A 156 6.40 -1.02 11.23
C LEU A 156 5.21 -0.45 12.00
N LEU A 157 4.49 -1.27 12.79
CA LEU A 157 3.34 -0.81 13.56
C LEU A 157 3.69 0.29 14.56
N GLN A 158 4.89 0.26 15.14
CA GLN A 158 5.37 1.32 16.04
C GLN A 158 5.67 2.63 15.31
N ASN A 159 5.94 2.58 14.02
CA ASN A 159 6.26 3.74 13.18
C ASN A 159 5.04 4.31 12.44
N LEU A 160 3.87 3.70 12.61
CA LEU A 160 2.61 4.24 12.08
C LEU A 160 2.15 5.43 12.91
N PHE A 161 1.63 6.45 12.24
CA PHE A 161 1.03 7.61 12.88
C PHE A 161 -0.12 8.14 12.02
N ILE A 162 -1.04 8.85 12.67
CA ILE A 162 -2.14 9.56 12.01
C ILE A 162 -1.53 10.81 11.35
N GLU A 163 -1.74 10.96 10.04
CA GLU A 163 -1.41 12.19 9.33
C GLU A 163 -2.25 13.32 9.94
N GLU A 164 -1.59 14.39 10.38
CA GLU A 164 -2.32 15.61 10.71
C GLU A 164 -3.02 16.05 9.43
N GLU A 165 -4.33 16.29 9.48
CA GLU A 165 -5.04 16.95 8.39
C GLU A 165 -4.26 18.24 8.10
N VAL A 166 -3.50 18.24 7.00
CA VAL A 166 -3.02 19.48 6.41
C VAL A 166 -4.30 20.13 5.93
N GLY A 167 -4.92 20.93 6.80
CA GLY A 167 -6.22 21.53 6.57
C GLY A 167 -6.22 22.07 5.16
N GLU A 168 -7.18 21.61 4.36
CA GLU A 168 -7.32 21.85 2.93
C GLU A 168 -6.65 23.17 2.53
N GLU A 169 -5.35 23.14 2.18
CA GLU A 169 -4.80 24.20 1.38
C GLU A 169 -5.52 23.99 0.06
N GLU A 170 -6.57 24.79 -0.12
CA GLU A 170 -7.38 24.86 -1.33
C GLU A 170 -6.48 24.55 -2.53
N GLU A 171 -6.64 23.37 -3.13
CA GLU A 171 -6.22 23.13 -4.53
C GLU A 171 -7.14 23.96 -5.46
N GLU A 172 -7.35 25.23 -5.14
CA GLU A 172 -7.86 26.22 -6.06
C GLU A 172 -6.69 26.99 -6.65
N LYS A 173 -6.58 26.85 -7.97
CA LYS A 173 -5.86 27.72 -8.92
C LYS A 173 -4.36 27.44 -9.04
N ASN A 174 -4.04 26.45 -9.87
CA ASN A 174 -3.34 26.68 -11.15
C ASN A 174 -3.31 25.40 -12.00
N LYS A 175 -4.43 25.04 -12.63
CA LYS A 175 -4.43 24.19 -13.83
C LYS A 175 -4.58 25.07 -15.07
N GLU A 176 -3.60 25.93 -15.34
CA GLU A 176 -3.39 26.33 -16.73
C GLU A 176 -2.56 25.22 -17.38
N ILE A 177 -3.23 24.39 -18.18
CA ILE A 177 -2.54 23.42 -19.04
C ILE A 177 -1.81 24.23 -20.12
N ASP A 178 -0.47 24.17 -20.13
CA ASP A 178 0.36 24.75 -21.19
C ASP A 178 -0.16 24.29 -22.56
N GLU A 179 -0.45 25.23 -23.48
CA GLU A 179 -0.96 24.96 -24.83
C GLU A 179 -0.10 23.94 -25.60
N ASN A 180 1.18 23.81 -25.27
CA ASN A 180 2.05 22.77 -25.85
C ASN A 180 1.66 21.34 -25.46
N SER A 181 0.99 21.15 -24.34
CA SER A 181 0.49 19.85 -23.85
C SER A 181 -0.75 19.37 -24.60
N LEU A 182 -1.37 20.23 -25.42
CA LEU A 182 -2.55 19.91 -26.23
C LEU A 182 -2.20 19.39 -27.63
N LYS A 183 -0.91 19.40 -27.99
CA LYS A 183 -0.44 18.90 -29.29
C LYS A 183 -0.65 17.39 -29.37
N GLY A 184 -1.59 16.96 -30.22
CA GLY A 184 -1.92 15.56 -30.46
C GLY A 184 -3.32 15.14 -30.00
N LEU A 185 -4.04 16.00 -29.27
CA LEU A 185 -5.44 15.77 -28.91
C LEU A 185 -6.37 16.08 -30.08
N SER A 186 -7.47 15.33 -30.18
CA SER A 186 -8.49 15.59 -31.19
C SER A 186 -9.24 16.89 -30.87
N PRO A 187 -9.73 17.64 -31.89
CA PRO A 187 -10.51 18.85 -31.66
C PRO A 187 -11.73 18.66 -30.75
N GLN A 188 -12.35 17.48 -30.80
CA GLN A 188 -13.50 17.12 -29.97
C GLN A 188 -13.12 17.00 -28.49
N TYR A 189 -11.93 16.49 -28.20
CA TYR A 189 -11.44 16.32 -26.83
C TYR A 189 -11.03 17.67 -26.22
N ILE A 190 -10.39 18.53 -27.02
CA ILE A 190 -10.06 19.91 -26.60
C ILE A 190 -11.34 20.69 -26.24
N GLU A 191 -12.42 20.52 -27.02
CA GLU A 191 -13.69 21.17 -26.76
C GLU A 191 -14.39 20.67 -25.49
N LEU A 192 -14.24 19.38 -25.17
CA LEU A 192 -14.70 18.80 -23.89
C LEU A 192 -13.97 19.43 -22.70
N LEU A 193 -12.65 19.61 -22.80
CA LEU A 193 -11.84 20.23 -21.75
C LEU A 193 -12.18 21.71 -21.52
N ARG A 194 -12.54 22.45 -22.59
CA ARG A 194 -13.08 23.81 -22.47
C ARG A 194 -14.42 23.84 -21.78
N LYS A 195 -15.35 22.96 -22.18
CA LYS A 195 -16.68 22.88 -21.55
C LYS A 195 -16.63 22.49 -20.08
N SER A 196 -15.62 21.73 -19.66
CA SER A 196 -15.39 21.38 -18.26
C SER A 196 -14.62 22.45 -17.47
N GLY A 197 -14.23 23.57 -18.08
CA GLY A 197 -13.52 24.66 -17.40
C GLY A 197 -12.07 24.34 -17.04
N ILE A 198 -11.50 23.27 -17.60
CA ILE A 198 -10.13 22.82 -17.34
C ILE A 198 -9.12 23.66 -18.13
N ILE A 199 -9.54 24.22 -19.26
CA ILE A 199 -8.74 25.10 -20.13
C ILE A 199 -9.65 26.27 -20.51
N LYS A 200 -9.13 27.50 -20.46
CA LYS A 200 -9.87 28.71 -20.86
C LYS A 200 -9.90 28.89 -22.37
#